data_AF-A0A744HD04-F1
#
_entry.id   AF-A0A744HD04-F1
#
_cell.length_a   1.000
_cell.length_b   1.000
_cell.length_c   1.000
_cell.angle_alpha   90.00
_cell.angle_beta   90.00
_cell.angle_gamma   90.00
#
_symmetry.space_group_name_H-M   'P 1'
#
loop_
_entity.id
_entity.type
_entity.pdbx_description
1 polymer ?
#
loop_
_entity_poly.entity_id
_entity_poly.type
_entity_poly.pdbx_seq_one_letter_code
_entity_poly.pdbx_strand_id
1 'polypeptide(L)'
;MVERFSMNPVSCKLLNEAWEKEFPDEVAIAERMLALLDELEHYKSREERVTKLVLDNSTSWDALYKKLEAAEKRIAELDKRLIEYAGIATREAHRVAELEARTVILPEPIIVLHRRDFTDAHREIYAYPEAEVNAALADAGIGVKGE
;
A
#
# COMPACT_ATOMS: atom_id res chain seq x y z
N MET A 1 39.01 23.27 -48.42
CA MET A 1 39.56 22.45 -49.51
C MET A 1 38.38 21.70 -50.09
N VAL A 2 37.86 22.12 -51.25
CA VAL A 2 36.73 21.45 -51.90
C VAL A 2 37.32 20.39 -52.82
N GLU A 3 37.16 19.12 -52.49
CA GLU A 3 37.57 18.03 -53.36
C GLU A 3 36.78 18.12 -54.66
N ARG A 4 37.47 18.40 -55.77
CA ARG A 4 36.88 18.30 -57.10
C ARG A 4 36.75 16.82 -57.43
N PHE A 5 35.58 16.26 -57.18
CA PHE A 5 35.20 14.95 -57.71
C PHE A 5 35.16 15.05 -59.24
N SER A 6 36.22 14.58 -59.90
CA SER A 6 36.29 14.40 -61.34
C SER A 6 35.74 13.01 -61.67
N MET A 7 34.46 12.94 -62.00
CA MET A 7 33.84 11.70 -62.45
C MET A 7 34.34 11.34 -63.85
N ASN A 8 34.71 10.07 -64.06
CA ASN A 8 35.21 9.65 -65.37
C ASN A 8 34.10 9.76 -66.44
N PRO A 9 34.44 9.90 -67.74
CA PRO A 9 33.47 10.13 -68.80
C PRO A 9 32.45 8.99 -68.98
N VAL A 10 32.83 7.76 -68.66
CA VAL A 10 31.95 6.58 -68.74
C VAL A 10 30.93 6.60 -67.60
N SER A 11 31.35 6.92 -66.38
CA SER A 11 30.46 7.08 -65.22
C SER A 11 29.46 8.21 -65.41
N CYS A 12 29.86 9.35 -66.00
CA CYS A 12 28.94 10.44 -66.36
C CYS A 12 27.89 9.98 -67.37
N LYS A 13 28.28 9.24 -68.41
CA LYS A 13 27.35 8.72 -69.41
C LYS A 13 26.35 7.74 -68.80
N LEU A 14 26.82 6.78 -68.00
CA LEU A 14 25.95 5.81 -67.32
C LEU A 14 24.96 6.49 -66.36
N LEU A 15 25.40 7.53 -65.64
CA LEU A 15 24.53 8.33 -64.78
C LEU A 15 23.48 9.10 -65.58
N ASN A 16 23.86 9.71 -66.71
CA ASN A 16 22.92 10.41 -67.58
C ASN A 16 21.92 9.45 -68.22
N GLU A 17 22.36 8.29 -68.72
CA GLU A 17 21.48 7.27 -69.29
C GLU A 17 20.50 6.71 -68.25
N ALA A 18 20.96 6.48 -67.02
CA ALA A 18 20.10 6.08 -65.91
C ALA A 18 19.11 7.18 -65.53
N TRP A 19 19.57 8.44 -65.51
CA TRP A 19 18.75 9.61 -65.22
C TRP A 19 17.67 9.81 -66.28
N GLU A 20 17.99 9.81 -67.56
CA GLU A 20 17.03 9.94 -68.67
C GLU A 20 16.03 8.78 -68.71
N LYS A 21 16.44 7.58 -68.25
CA LYS A 21 15.54 6.43 -68.14
C LYS A 21 14.56 6.57 -66.98
N GLU A 22 15.01 7.09 -65.84
CA GLU A 22 14.19 7.25 -64.63
C GLU A 22 13.34 8.54 -64.69
N PHE A 23 13.81 9.53 -65.43
CA PHE A 23 13.23 10.86 -65.61
C PHE A 23 13.21 11.24 -67.10
N PRO A 24 12.28 10.67 -67.89
CA PRO A 24 12.22 10.88 -69.34
C PRO A 24 11.83 12.31 -69.74
N ASP A 25 11.10 13.02 -68.88
CA ASP A 25 10.71 14.41 -69.09
C ASP A 25 10.54 15.17 -67.75
N GLU A 26 10.28 16.48 -67.85
CA GLU A 26 10.06 17.34 -66.68
C GLU A 26 8.79 16.95 -65.90
N VAL A 27 7.82 16.31 -66.56
CA VAL A 27 6.58 15.85 -65.92
C VAL A 27 6.87 14.68 -64.99
N ALA A 28 7.65 13.69 -65.41
CA ALA A 28 8.06 12.56 -64.58
C ALA A 28 8.90 13.02 -63.37
N ILE A 29 9.74 14.05 -63.55
CA ILE A 29 10.45 14.69 -62.43
C ILE A 29 9.45 15.33 -61.46
N ALA A 30 8.49 16.10 -61.96
CA ALA A 30 7.50 16.78 -61.14
C ALA A 30 6.59 15.80 -60.39
N GLU A 31 6.17 14.70 -61.03
CA GLU A 31 5.38 13.63 -60.39
C GLU A 31 6.16 12.96 -59.26
N ARG A 32 7.45 12.68 -59.47
CA ARG A 32 8.29 12.11 -58.42
C ARG A 32 8.50 13.09 -57.26
N MET A 33 8.71 14.37 -57.55
CA MET A 33 8.81 15.41 -56.54
C MET A 33 7.50 15.56 -55.76
N LEU A 34 6.35 15.50 -56.43
CA LEU A 34 5.04 15.58 -55.78
C LEU A 34 4.81 14.39 -54.84
N ALA A 35 5.11 13.17 -55.29
CA ALA A 35 5.03 11.98 -54.43
C ALA A 35 5.91 12.09 -53.18
N LEU A 36 7.13 12.64 -53.32
CA LEU A 36 8.02 12.88 -52.17
C LEU A 36 7.46 13.96 -51.22
N LEU A 37 6.79 14.99 -51.76
CA LEU A 37 6.12 16.00 -50.92
C LEU A 37 4.94 15.40 -50.15
N ASP A 38 4.11 14.58 -50.80
CA ASP A 38 3.00 13.87 -50.15
C ASP A 38 3.51 12.92 -49.04
N GLU A 39 4.61 12.21 -49.29
CA GLU A 39 5.27 11.36 -48.28
C GLU A 39 5.77 12.20 -47.10
N LEU A 40 6.42 13.34 -47.34
CA LEU A 40 6.89 14.24 -46.29
C LEU A 40 5.73 14.79 -45.45
N GLU A 41 4.63 15.18 -46.08
CA GLU A 41 3.42 15.62 -45.39
C GLU A 41 2.83 14.51 -44.52
N HIS A 42 2.80 13.28 -45.03
CA HIS A 42 2.39 12.11 -44.25
C HIS A 42 3.28 11.88 -43.02
N TYR A 43 4.60 11.97 -43.16
CA TYR A 43 5.53 11.83 -42.03
C TYR A 43 5.33 12.92 -40.98
N LYS A 44 5.12 14.17 -41.40
CA LYS A 44 4.85 15.28 -40.50
C LYS A 44 3.56 15.06 -39.70
N SER A 45 2.47 14.66 -40.36
CA SER A 45 1.21 14.30 -39.70
C SER A 45 1.39 13.16 -38.70
N ARG A 46 2.21 12.17 -39.04
CA ARG A 46 2.54 11.05 -38.14
C ARG A 46 3.33 11.52 -36.91
N GLU A 47 4.30 12.39 -37.10
CA GLU A 47 5.10 12.97 -36.02
C GLU A 47 4.25 13.78 -35.04
N GLU A 48 3.33 14.61 -35.54
CA GLU A 48 2.39 15.38 -34.72
C GLU A 48 1.51 14.46 -33.86
N ARG A 49 0.98 13.38 -34.47
CA ARG A 49 0.20 12.36 -33.74
C ARG A 49 1.02 11.66 -32.66
N VAL A 50 2.27 11.29 -32.96
CA VAL A 50 3.16 10.62 -31.99
C VAL A 50 3.44 11.57 -30.83
N THR A 51 3.70 12.85 -31.10
CA THR A 51 3.95 13.87 -30.08
C THR A 51 2.76 13.99 -29.14
N LYS A 52 1.53 14.08 -29.69
CA LYS A 52 0.31 14.12 -28.89
C LYS A 52 0.15 12.86 -28.04
N LEU A 53 0.35 11.69 -28.62
CA LEU A 53 0.24 10.42 -27.89
C LEU A 53 1.26 10.32 -26.75
N VAL A 54 2.49 10.77 -26.96
CA VAL A 54 3.52 10.79 -25.91
C VAL A 54 3.12 11.72 -24.76
N LEU A 55 2.58 12.90 -25.07
CA LEU A 55 2.09 13.84 -24.06
C LEU A 55 0.92 13.25 -23.27
N ASP A 56 -0.09 12.71 -23.95
CA ASP A 56 -1.25 12.08 -23.32
C ASP A 56 -0.82 10.89 -22.44
N ASN A 57 0.13 10.07 -22.91
CA ASN A 57 0.67 8.95 -22.16
C ASN A 57 1.45 9.44 -20.92
N SER A 58 2.27 10.48 -21.05
CA SER A 58 3.00 11.08 -19.93
C SER A 58 2.05 11.58 -18.84
N THR A 59 0.99 12.30 -19.21
CA THR A 59 -0.01 12.79 -18.23
C THR A 59 -0.74 11.65 -17.53
N SER A 60 -1.02 10.55 -18.25
CA SER A 60 -1.59 9.34 -17.67
C SER A 60 -0.64 8.68 -16.67
N TRP A 61 0.65 8.57 -16.99
CA TRP A 61 1.66 8.04 -16.06
C TRP A 61 1.81 8.90 -14.81
N ASP A 62 1.85 10.22 -14.94
CA ASP A 62 1.93 11.13 -13.80
C ASP A 62 0.74 10.95 -12.84
N ALA A 63 -0.47 10.75 -13.40
CA ALA A 63 -1.66 10.48 -12.59
C ALA A 63 -1.57 9.13 -11.86
N LEU A 64 -1.02 8.09 -12.50
CA LEU A 64 -0.82 6.78 -11.89
C LEU A 64 0.24 6.84 -10.78
N TYR A 65 1.35 7.54 -10.99
CA TYR A 65 2.39 7.73 -9.98
C TYR A 65 1.86 8.44 -8.73
N LYS A 66 1.05 9.49 -8.89
CA LYS A 66 0.42 10.16 -7.74
C LYS A 66 -0.50 9.23 -6.95
N LYS A 67 -1.24 8.36 -7.63
CA LYS A 67 -2.08 7.35 -6.96
C LYS A 67 -1.24 6.32 -6.22
N LEU A 68 -0.14 5.88 -6.82
CA LEU A 68 0.80 4.95 -6.20
C LEU A 68 1.41 5.55 -4.92
N GLU A 69 1.93 6.77 -4.99
CA GLU A 69 2.51 7.46 -3.83
C GLU A 69 1.47 7.65 -2.70
N ALA A 70 0.22 7.97 -3.05
CA ALA A 70 -0.86 8.09 -2.07
C ALA A 70 -1.21 6.73 -1.42
N ALA A 71 -1.20 5.64 -2.20
CA ALA A 71 -1.43 4.30 -1.69
C ALA A 71 -0.30 3.85 -0.76
N GLU A 72 0.96 4.10 -1.11
CA GLU A 72 2.13 3.82 -0.27
C GLU A 72 2.06 4.58 1.07
N LYS A 73 1.71 5.87 1.04
CA LYS A 73 1.49 6.66 2.27
C LYS A 73 0.36 6.07 3.12
N ARG A 74 -0.72 5.59 2.48
CA ARG A 74 -1.83 4.97 3.20
C ARG A 74 -1.43 3.65 3.85
N ILE A 75 -0.63 2.83 3.18
CA ILE A 75 -0.11 1.56 3.73
C ILE A 75 0.78 1.87 4.94
N ALA A 76 1.71 2.80 4.83
CA ALA A 76 2.59 3.17 5.94
C ALA A 76 1.81 3.67 7.18
N GLU A 77 0.71 4.40 6.98
CA GLU A 77 -0.19 4.82 8.06
C GLU A 77 -0.95 3.63 8.69
N LEU A 78 -1.42 2.68 7.87
CA LEU A 78 -2.09 1.48 8.37
C LEU A 78 -1.12 0.59 9.17
N ASP A 79 0.12 0.46 8.73
CA ASP A 79 1.15 -0.32 9.43
C ASP A 79 1.45 0.28 10.81
N LYS A 80 1.55 1.61 10.91
CA LYS A 80 1.71 2.29 12.21
C LYS A 80 0.55 1.99 13.16
N ARG A 81 -0.69 2.10 12.67
CA ARG A 81 -1.88 1.78 13.47
C ARG A 81 -1.90 0.32 13.90
N LEU A 82 -1.50 -0.59 13.01
CA LEU A 82 -1.43 -2.02 13.35
C LEU A 82 -0.45 -2.28 14.50
N ILE A 83 0.71 -1.62 14.49
CA ILE A 83 1.69 -1.71 15.57
C ILE A 83 1.11 -1.15 16.88
N GLU A 84 0.42 -0.01 16.83
CA GLU A 84 -0.24 0.57 18.01
C GLU A 84 -1.31 -0.37 18.59
N TYR A 85 -2.17 -0.93 17.73
CA TYR A 85 -3.19 -1.90 18.16
C TYR A 85 -2.58 -3.17 18.73
N ALA A 86 -1.52 -3.70 18.11
CA ALA A 86 -0.78 -4.83 18.66
C ALA A 86 -0.21 -4.49 20.04
N GLY A 87 0.34 -3.30 20.23
CA GLY A 87 0.85 -2.83 21.52
C GLY A 87 -0.23 -2.60 22.58
N ILE A 88 -1.47 -2.28 22.20
CA ILE A 88 -2.61 -2.24 23.12
C ILE A 88 -3.02 -3.67 23.48
N ALA A 89 -3.20 -4.54 22.49
CA ALA A 89 -3.63 -5.92 22.70
C ALA A 89 -2.68 -6.69 23.62
N THR A 90 -1.37 -6.51 23.47
CA THR A 90 -0.39 -7.13 24.37
C THR A 90 -0.50 -6.61 25.80
N ARG A 91 -0.63 -5.30 26.00
CA ARG A 91 -0.80 -4.70 27.34
C ARG A 91 -2.09 -5.15 28.02
N GLU A 92 -3.20 -5.19 27.29
CA GLU A 92 -4.48 -5.68 27.82
C GLU A 92 -4.41 -7.16 28.13
N ALA A 93 -3.79 -7.98 27.27
CA ALA A 93 -3.57 -9.40 27.55
C ALA A 93 -2.72 -9.61 28.82
N HIS A 94 -1.66 -8.83 29.00
CA HIS A 94 -0.87 -8.85 30.24
C HIS A 94 -1.71 -8.46 31.46
N ARG A 95 -2.56 -7.44 31.34
CA ARG A 95 -3.42 -6.99 32.43
C ARG A 95 -4.48 -8.03 32.79
N VAL A 96 -5.09 -8.68 31.80
CA VAL A 96 -6.03 -9.78 32.02
C VAL A 96 -5.34 -10.93 32.75
N ALA A 97 -4.16 -11.35 32.29
CA ALA A 97 -3.39 -12.40 32.96
C ALA A 97 -3.03 -12.04 34.41
N GLU A 98 -2.66 -10.79 34.68
CA GLU A 98 -2.40 -10.29 36.04
C GLU A 98 -3.67 -10.37 36.91
N LEU A 99 -4.82 -9.95 36.37
CA LEU A 99 -6.09 -9.96 37.09
C LEU A 99 -6.58 -11.38 37.37
N GLU A 100 -6.42 -12.31 36.43
CA GLU A 100 -6.77 -13.73 36.57
C GLU A 100 -5.84 -14.45 37.56
N ALA A 101 -4.60 -14.00 37.72
CA ALA A 101 -3.66 -14.56 38.68
C ALA A 101 -3.87 -14.05 40.13
N ARG A 102 -4.78 -13.09 40.36
CA ARG A 102 -5.02 -12.53 41.69
C ARG A 102 -5.54 -13.58 42.63
N THR A 103 -4.85 -13.72 43.75
CA THR A 103 -5.25 -14.63 44.82
C THR A 103 -5.20 -13.92 46.17
N VAL A 104 -6.09 -14.29 47.07
CA VAL A 104 -6.15 -13.82 48.46
C VAL A 104 -5.94 -15.00 49.41
N ILE A 105 -5.40 -14.73 50.60
CA ILE A 105 -5.32 -15.70 51.69
C ILE A 105 -6.36 -15.25 52.72
N LEU A 106 -7.35 -16.10 52.99
CA LEU A 106 -8.35 -15.82 54.01
C LEU A 106 -7.79 -16.21 55.40
N PRO A 107 -7.99 -15.37 56.44
CA PRO A 107 -7.65 -15.75 57.80
C PRO A 107 -8.57 -16.86 58.29
N GLU A 108 -8.10 -17.66 59.26
CA GLU A 108 -8.92 -18.74 59.84
C GLU A 108 -10.26 -18.21 60.38
N PRO A 109 -11.38 -18.91 60.12
CA PRO A 109 -12.69 -18.52 60.63
C PRO A 109 -12.70 -18.43 62.15
N ILE A 110 -13.16 -17.30 62.69
CA ILE A 110 -13.26 -17.14 64.15
C ILE A 110 -14.48 -17.95 64.67
N ILE A 111 -14.22 -18.95 65.51
CA ILE A 111 -15.23 -19.83 66.11
C ILE A 111 -15.95 -19.12 67.29
N VAL A 112 -16.59 -17.97 67.04
CA VAL A 112 -17.40 -17.28 68.08
C VAL A 112 -18.80 -17.89 68.23
N LEU A 113 -19.19 -18.78 67.31
CA LEU A 113 -20.54 -19.34 67.17
C LEU A 113 -20.97 -20.30 68.29
N HIS A 114 -20.09 -20.64 69.24
CA HIS A 114 -20.39 -21.55 70.36
C HIS A 114 -20.65 -20.84 71.70
N ARG A 115 -20.67 -19.50 71.74
CA ARG A 115 -21.01 -18.77 72.96
C ARG A 115 -22.53 -18.85 73.20
N ARG A 116 -22.94 -19.17 74.43
CA ARG A 116 -24.36 -19.34 74.83
C ARG A 116 -25.28 -18.17 74.47
N ASP A 117 -24.71 -16.97 74.31
CA ASP A 117 -25.44 -15.73 74.06
C ASP A 117 -25.37 -15.27 72.59
N PHE A 118 -24.70 -16.04 71.72
CA PHE A 118 -24.53 -15.69 70.31
C PHE A 118 -25.77 -16.09 69.49
N THR A 119 -26.73 -15.16 69.41
CA THR A 119 -27.99 -15.37 68.68
C THR A 119 -27.84 -15.15 67.18
N ASP A 120 -28.81 -15.60 66.38
CA ASP A 120 -28.80 -15.42 64.91
C ASP A 120 -28.74 -13.94 64.50
N ALA A 121 -29.33 -13.04 65.29
CA ALA A 121 -29.21 -11.59 65.08
C ALA A 121 -27.75 -11.08 65.22
N HIS A 122 -26.91 -11.74 66.04
CA HIS A 122 -25.49 -11.40 66.14
C HIS A 122 -24.67 -11.96 64.98
N ARG A 123 -25.09 -13.10 64.38
CA ARG A 123 -24.46 -13.63 63.16
C ARG A 123 -24.59 -12.64 62.01
N GLU A 124 -25.79 -12.13 61.80
CA GLU A 124 -26.09 -11.20 60.69
C GLU A 124 -25.35 -9.86 60.82
N ILE A 125 -25.01 -9.43 62.04
CA ILE A 125 -24.32 -8.16 62.31
C ILE A 125 -22.78 -8.31 62.24
N TYR A 126 -22.23 -9.44 62.69
CA TYR A 126 -20.79 -9.58 62.95
C TYR A 126 -20.06 -10.65 62.12
N ALA A 127 -20.77 -11.47 61.35
CA ALA A 127 -20.18 -12.55 60.56
C ALA A 127 -20.77 -12.60 59.15
N TYR A 128 -19.90 -12.79 58.15
CA TYR A 128 -20.32 -13.11 56.79
C TYR A 128 -20.29 -14.63 56.60
N PRO A 129 -21.31 -15.23 55.95
CA PRO A 129 -21.26 -16.64 55.57
C PRO A 129 -20.09 -16.90 54.62
N GLU A 130 -19.29 -17.93 54.90
CA GLU A 130 -18.12 -18.30 54.09
C GLU A 130 -18.49 -18.54 52.62
N ALA A 131 -19.62 -19.19 52.37
CA ALA A 131 -20.14 -19.41 51.02
C ALA A 131 -20.43 -18.11 50.26
N GLU A 132 -20.93 -17.07 50.95
CA GLU A 132 -21.20 -15.76 50.32
C GLU A 132 -19.90 -14.99 50.05
N VAL A 133 -18.92 -15.08 50.95
CA VAL A 133 -17.57 -14.50 50.75
C VAL A 133 -16.88 -15.18 49.58
N ASN A 134 -16.89 -16.50 49.51
CA ASN A 134 -16.28 -17.26 48.40
C ASN A 134 -17.01 -17.02 47.08
N ALA A 135 -18.34 -16.91 47.08
CA ALA A 135 -19.11 -16.54 45.90
C ALA A 135 -18.75 -15.12 45.40
N ALA A 136 -18.62 -14.15 46.31
CA ALA A 136 -18.23 -12.79 45.96
C ALA A 136 -16.78 -12.71 45.43
N LEU A 137 -15.85 -13.50 45.99
CA LEU A 137 -14.48 -13.60 45.49
C LEU A 137 -14.42 -14.26 44.10
N ALA A 138 -15.20 -15.31 43.87
CA ALA A 138 -15.31 -15.96 42.57
C ALA A 138 -15.93 -15.04 41.51
N ASP A 139 -16.99 -14.29 41.84
CA ASP A 139 -17.60 -13.28 40.97
C ASP A 139 -16.61 -12.15 40.64
N ALA A 140 -15.76 -11.77 41.60
CA ALA A 140 -14.66 -10.83 41.40
C ALA A 140 -13.43 -11.41 40.65
N GLY A 141 -13.44 -12.71 40.34
CA GLY A 141 -12.34 -13.41 39.67
C GLY A 141 -11.06 -13.49 40.52
N ILE A 142 -11.19 -13.63 41.84
CA ILE A 142 -10.07 -13.73 42.78
C ILE A 142 -10.04 -15.16 43.35
N GLY A 143 -8.91 -15.86 43.19
CA GLY A 143 -8.72 -17.18 43.79
C GLY A 143 -8.42 -17.10 45.29
N VAL A 144 -8.75 -18.13 46.05
CA VAL A 144 -8.37 -18.26 47.47
C VAL A 144 -7.21 -19.25 47.58
N LYS A 145 -6.11 -18.85 48.24
CA LYS A 145 -4.96 -19.73 48.50
C LYS A 145 -5.18 -20.50 49.79
N GLY A 146 -5.05 -21.82 49.74
CA GLY A 146 -5.06 -22.70 50.91
C GLY A 146 -6.32 -23.53 51.11
N GLU A 147 -7.27 -23.52 50.16
CA GLU A 147 -8.25 -24.59 49.98
C GLU A 147 -7.61 -25.84 49.33
#